data_AF-A0AAX1JKZ8-F1
#
_entry.id   AF-A0AAX1JKZ8-F1
#
_cell.length_a   1.000
_cell.length_b   1.000
_cell.length_c   1.000
_cell.angle_alpha   90.00
_cell.angle_beta   90.00
_cell.angle_gamma   90.00
#
_symmetry.space_group_name_H-M   'P 1'
#
loop_
_entity.id
_entity.type
_entity.pdbx_description
1 polymer ?
#
loop_
_entity_poly.entity_id
_entity_poly.type
_entity_poly.pdbx_seq_one_letter_code
_entity_poly.pdbx_strand_id
1 'polypeptide(L)'
;MTALRETVGVIAAFAGLFAGGCRPASHANSLNFPDLSAYTPVNIQDYEIPFTTPGHDPIPMFYFLTPDAISCKFSSDPPAAGCTGNNFPGISPATTNPSAGINGVNSIRTDIGLRQTNTPIASANGPPFKTLPPFHSITVDGVICGVDDARTTACKDPQGRAFVLSPKGSGWMQL
;
A
#
# COMPACT_ATOMS: atom_id res chain seq x y z
N MET A 1 -12.49 -41.51 -75.34
CA MET A 1 -11.26 -41.48 -76.15
C MET A 1 -10.54 -40.21 -75.72
N THR A 2 -9.36 -40.18 -75.09
CA THR A 2 -8.19 -41.06 -75.13
C THR A 2 -7.35 -40.81 -73.86
N ALA A 3 -6.43 -41.73 -73.57
CA ALA A 3 -5.78 -42.03 -72.30
C ALA A 3 -4.67 -41.08 -71.78
N LEU A 4 -4.39 -41.27 -70.48
CA LEU A 4 -3.18 -41.08 -69.66
C LEU A 4 -1.86 -40.64 -70.33
N ARG A 5 -1.11 -39.79 -69.60
CA ARG A 5 0.31 -40.07 -69.30
C ARG A 5 0.80 -39.37 -68.02
N GLU A 6 1.63 -40.12 -67.29
CA GLU A 6 2.28 -39.91 -65.98
C GLU A 6 3.32 -38.75 -66.00
N THR A 7 3.85 -38.16 -64.92
CA THR A 7 4.79 -38.75 -63.93
C THR A 7 5.18 -37.71 -62.84
N VAL A 8 5.09 -38.11 -61.55
CA VAL A 8 5.98 -37.97 -60.37
C VAL A 8 6.87 -36.72 -60.10
N GLY A 9 6.80 -36.22 -58.84
CA GLY A 9 7.91 -35.68 -58.01
C GLY A 9 7.85 -34.16 -57.75
N VAL A 10 8.06 -33.56 -56.57
CA VAL A 10 8.74 -33.95 -55.30
C VAL A 10 8.20 -33.06 -54.14
N ILE A 11 8.26 -33.63 -52.95
CA ILE A 11 7.83 -33.16 -51.62
C ILE A 11 8.71 -32.02 -51.06
N ALA A 12 8.12 -31.07 -50.32
CA ALA A 12 8.84 -30.31 -49.30
C ALA A 12 7.95 -30.12 -48.05
N ALA A 13 8.26 -30.86 -46.99
CA ALA A 13 7.64 -30.77 -45.68
C ALA A 13 8.31 -29.63 -44.88
N PHE A 14 7.51 -28.66 -44.41
CA PHE A 14 7.98 -27.65 -43.46
C PHE A 14 7.86 -28.21 -42.04
N ALA A 15 8.99 -28.62 -41.46
CA ALA A 15 9.12 -28.90 -40.04
C ALA A 15 9.20 -27.57 -39.27
N GLY A 16 8.10 -27.16 -38.63
CA GLY A 16 8.06 -26.03 -37.71
C GLY A 16 8.58 -26.43 -36.33
N LEU A 17 9.77 -25.96 -35.98
CA LEU A 17 10.34 -26.05 -34.64
C LEU A 17 9.48 -25.23 -33.66
N PHE A 18 8.75 -25.88 -32.76
CA PHE A 18 8.17 -25.21 -31.60
C PHE A 18 9.29 -24.96 -30.58
N ALA A 19 9.87 -23.77 -30.63
CA ALA A 19 10.78 -23.30 -29.60
C ALA A 19 10.03 -23.22 -28.27
N GLY A 20 10.36 -24.12 -27.34
CA GLY A 20 9.97 -24.04 -25.95
C GLY A 20 10.55 -22.78 -25.32
N GLY A 21 9.75 -21.71 -25.29
CA GLY A 21 10.11 -20.49 -24.57
C GLY A 21 10.12 -20.76 -23.07
N CYS A 22 11.29 -20.71 -22.45
CA CYS A 22 11.42 -20.47 -21.02
C CYS A 22 10.63 -19.20 -20.68
N ARG A 23 9.48 -19.35 -20.02
CA ARG A 23 8.81 -18.22 -19.39
C ARG A 23 9.74 -17.76 -18.26
N PRO A 24 10.21 -16.50 -18.24
CA PRO A 24 10.81 -15.97 -17.03
C PRO A 24 9.75 -16.06 -15.94
N ALA A 25 10.02 -16.83 -14.90
CA ALA A 25 9.24 -16.79 -13.68
C ALA A 25 9.37 -15.36 -13.14
N SER A 26 8.34 -14.55 -13.37
CA SER A 26 8.22 -13.28 -12.66
C SER A 26 8.08 -13.63 -11.18
N HIS A 27 9.17 -13.56 -10.44
CA HIS A 27 9.13 -13.51 -8.98
C HIS A 27 8.51 -12.17 -8.58
N ALA A 28 7.21 -12.02 -8.82
CA ALA A 28 6.41 -11.06 -8.08
C ALA A 28 6.47 -11.57 -6.63
N ASN A 29 7.38 -11.00 -5.86
CA ASN A 29 7.48 -11.25 -4.44
C ASN A 29 6.06 -11.03 -3.89
N SER A 30 5.38 -12.11 -3.46
CA SER A 30 3.99 -12.00 -3.07
C SER A 30 3.92 -11.01 -1.92
N LEU A 31 3.07 -9.99 -2.06
CA LEU A 31 2.88 -9.00 -1.01
C LEU A 31 2.25 -9.74 0.17
N ASN A 32 3.02 -9.97 1.22
CA ASN A 32 2.59 -10.72 2.40
C ASN A 32 2.34 -9.75 3.55
N PHE A 33 1.22 -9.93 4.24
CA PHE A 33 0.94 -9.18 5.46
C PHE A 33 1.73 -9.79 6.63
N PRO A 34 2.50 -8.98 7.39
CA PRO A 34 3.25 -9.50 8.53
C PRO A 34 2.32 -9.90 9.67
N ASP A 35 2.75 -10.88 10.47
CA ASP A 35 2.05 -11.22 11.70
C ASP A 35 2.31 -10.16 12.77
N LEU A 36 1.26 -9.38 13.09
CA LEU A 36 1.32 -8.33 14.10
C LEU A 36 1.04 -8.85 15.52
N SER A 37 0.70 -10.14 15.70
CA SER A 37 0.40 -10.71 17.02
C SER A 37 1.61 -10.71 17.97
N ALA A 38 2.82 -10.71 17.39
CA ALA A 38 4.07 -10.61 18.14
C ALA A 38 4.45 -9.17 18.51
N TYR A 39 3.71 -8.14 18.04
CA TYR A 39 4.06 -6.74 18.26
C TYR A 39 3.47 -6.23 19.56
N THR A 40 4.24 -5.43 20.31
CA THR A 40 3.81 -4.85 21.58
C THR A 40 2.74 -3.78 21.34
N PRO A 41 1.52 -3.92 21.88
CA PRO A 41 0.50 -2.89 21.71
C PRO A 41 0.86 -1.62 22.50
N VAL A 42 0.69 -0.46 21.88
CA VAL A 42 0.83 0.84 22.57
C VAL A 42 -0.45 1.24 23.26
N ASN A 43 -0.34 2.17 24.22
CA ASN A 43 -1.49 2.90 24.72
C ASN A 43 -1.96 3.90 23.65
N ILE A 44 -3.21 3.76 23.17
CA ILE A 44 -3.76 4.59 22.10
C ILE A 44 -3.88 6.07 22.48
N GLN A 45 -4.05 6.35 23.78
CA GLN A 45 -4.22 7.70 24.31
C GLN A 45 -2.97 8.56 24.09
N ASP A 46 -1.80 7.94 23.95
CA ASP A 46 -0.55 8.64 23.62
C ASP A 46 -0.51 9.15 22.16
N TYR A 47 -1.44 8.71 21.32
CA TYR A 47 -1.54 9.00 19.90
C TYR A 47 -2.79 9.81 19.55
N GLU A 48 -3.56 10.20 20.58
CA GLU A 48 -4.74 11.02 20.43
C GLU A 48 -4.36 12.49 20.22
N ILE A 49 -4.96 13.10 19.20
CA ILE A 49 -4.94 14.53 18.96
C ILE A 49 -6.40 14.99 18.88
N PRO A 50 -6.89 15.79 19.83
CA PRO A 50 -8.27 16.25 19.81
C PRO A 50 -8.48 17.23 18.66
N PHE A 51 -9.47 16.96 17.81
CA PHE A 51 -9.94 17.89 16.80
C PHE A 51 -11.04 18.76 17.39
N THR A 52 -10.77 20.05 17.54
CA THR A 52 -11.70 21.01 18.13
C THR A 52 -12.40 21.82 17.05
N THR A 53 -13.73 21.89 17.13
CA THR A 53 -14.54 22.82 16.34
C THR A 53 -15.22 23.78 17.31
N PRO A 54 -15.13 25.12 17.11
CA PRO A 54 -15.78 26.07 18.01
C PRO A 54 -17.26 25.73 18.23
N GLY A 55 -17.69 25.65 19.50
CA GLY A 55 -19.05 25.29 19.87
C GLY A 55 -19.37 23.79 19.87
N HIS A 56 -18.38 22.92 19.66
CA HIS A 56 -18.52 21.47 19.74
C HIS A 56 -17.48 20.85 20.68
N ASP A 57 -17.85 19.72 21.29
CA ASP A 57 -16.90 18.91 22.06
C ASP A 57 -15.75 18.41 21.16
N PRO A 58 -14.52 18.30 21.69
CA PRO A 58 -13.39 17.78 20.92
C PRO A 58 -13.65 16.36 20.43
N ILE A 59 -13.35 16.10 19.16
CA ILE A 59 -13.45 14.77 18.57
C ILE A 59 -12.06 14.12 18.64
N PRO A 60 -11.89 12.96 19.28
CA PRO A 60 -10.60 12.29 19.34
C PRO A 60 -10.20 11.80 17.94
N MET A 61 -9.00 12.14 17.52
CA MET A 61 -8.42 11.67 16.26
C MET A 61 -7.07 11.04 16.54
N PHE A 62 -6.81 9.87 15.97
CA PHE A 62 -5.59 9.11 16.25
C PHE A 62 -4.61 9.17 15.09
N TYR A 63 -3.39 9.61 15.37
CA TYR A 63 -2.33 9.79 14.39
C TYR A 63 -1.03 9.16 14.88
N PHE A 64 -0.21 8.65 13.96
CA PHE A 64 1.15 8.24 14.26
C PHE A 64 2.09 8.50 13.09
N LEU A 65 3.38 8.63 13.39
CA LEU A 65 4.43 8.51 12.38
C LEU A 65 4.96 7.10 12.35
N THR A 66 5.28 6.63 11.16
CA THR A 66 6.17 5.48 11.00
C THR A 66 7.62 5.88 11.32
N PRO A 67 8.53 4.91 11.58
CA PRO A 67 9.95 5.20 11.79
C PRO A 67 10.63 5.98 10.66
N ASP A 68 10.09 5.88 9.44
CA ASP A 68 10.53 6.58 8.24
C ASP A 68 9.74 7.88 7.96
N ALA A 69 9.04 8.42 8.96
CA ALA A 69 8.32 9.69 8.91
C ALA A 69 7.16 9.73 7.89
N ILE A 70 6.50 8.61 7.65
CA ILE A 70 5.21 8.57 6.97
C ILE A 70 4.10 8.89 7.98
N SER A 71 3.25 9.85 7.65
CA SER A 71 2.10 10.21 8.48
C SER A 71 0.94 9.27 8.26
N CYS A 72 0.41 8.70 9.34
CA CYS A 72 -0.72 7.80 9.32
C CYS A 72 -1.82 8.25 10.29
N LYS A 73 -3.07 7.92 9.96
CA LYS A 73 -4.25 8.22 10.77
C LYS A 73 -5.29 7.11 10.72
N PHE A 74 -6.16 7.12 11.71
CA PHE A 74 -7.37 6.29 11.73
C PHE A 74 -8.60 7.08 11.28
N SER A 75 -9.62 6.36 10.83
CA SER A 75 -10.96 6.88 10.52
C SER A 75 -11.97 5.91 11.12
N SER A 76 -13.03 6.41 11.76
CA SER A 76 -13.98 5.58 12.51
C SER A 76 -15.26 5.22 11.74
N ASP A 77 -15.55 5.90 10.63
CA ASP A 77 -16.76 5.65 9.83
C ASP A 77 -16.47 5.71 8.31
N PRO A 78 -16.28 4.55 7.63
CA PRO A 78 -16.04 3.24 8.23
C PRO A 78 -14.64 3.14 8.88
N PRO A 79 -14.42 2.18 9.80
CA PRO A 79 -13.11 1.90 10.38
C PRO A 79 -12.06 1.63 9.29
N ALA A 80 -11.04 2.50 9.21
CA ALA A 80 -9.94 2.37 8.26
C ALA A 80 -8.65 3.03 8.78
N ALA A 81 -7.51 2.54 8.31
CA ALA A 81 -6.23 3.23 8.46
C ALA A 81 -5.80 3.84 7.13
N GLY A 82 -5.12 4.97 7.21
CA GLY A 82 -4.60 5.66 6.04
C GLY A 82 -3.27 6.32 6.31
N CYS A 83 -2.35 6.23 5.36
CA CYS A 83 -1.08 6.93 5.39
C CYS A 83 -0.92 7.86 4.19
N THR A 84 -0.11 8.91 4.34
CA THR A 84 0.32 9.77 3.24
C THR A 84 1.80 10.07 3.32
N GLY A 85 2.48 10.07 2.18
CA GLY A 85 3.90 10.38 2.09
C GLY A 85 4.43 10.13 0.69
N ASN A 86 5.38 10.94 0.24
CA ASN A 86 6.07 10.73 -1.05
C ASN A 86 7.30 9.82 -0.94
N ASN A 87 7.53 9.27 0.25
CA ASN A 87 8.59 8.36 0.61
C ASN A 87 8.11 6.91 0.81
N PHE A 88 6.92 6.54 0.31
CA PHE A 88 6.44 5.16 0.33
C PHE A 88 7.48 4.21 -0.33
N PRO A 89 7.96 3.16 0.37
CA PRO A 89 8.98 2.27 -0.18
C PRO A 89 8.55 1.65 -1.51
N GLY A 90 9.37 1.79 -2.55
CA GLY A 90 9.10 1.20 -3.87
C GLY A 90 7.95 1.85 -4.67
N ILE A 91 7.36 2.96 -4.19
CA ILE A 91 6.34 3.72 -4.90
C ILE A 91 6.92 5.09 -5.30
N SER A 92 6.81 5.47 -6.56
CA SER A 92 7.27 6.78 -7.03
C SER A 92 6.51 7.91 -6.32
N PRO A 93 7.19 9.03 -5.99
CA PRO A 93 6.53 10.22 -5.45
C PRO A 93 5.36 10.68 -6.31
N ALA A 94 4.33 11.25 -5.69
CA ALA A 94 3.23 11.87 -6.42
C ALA A 94 3.69 13.10 -7.21
N THR A 95 2.97 13.42 -8.28
CA THR A 95 3.26 14.61 -9.09
C THR A 95 2.98 15.88 -8.30
N THR A 96 3.95 16.79 -8.28
CA THR A 96 3.85 18.10 -7.62
C THR A 96 4.15 19.19 -8.64
N ASN A 97 3.25 20.17 -8.74
CA ASN A 97 3.42 21.38 -9.54
C ASN A 97 2.91 22.59 -8.73
N PRO A 98 3.78 23.19 -7.89
CA PRO A 98 3.38 24.29 -7.01
C PRO A 98 2.86 25.51 -7.78
N SER A 99 3.41 25.78 -8.97
CA SER A 99 2.98 26.88 -9.84
C SER A 99 1.55 26.70 -10.37
N ALA A 100 1.07 25.46 -10.43
CA ALA A 100 -0.32 25.13 -10.76
C ALA A 100 -1.18 24.81 -9.53
N GLY A 101 -0.68 25.05 -8.30
CA GLY A 101 -1.38 24.73 -7.06
C GLY A 101 -1.49 23.23 -6.74
N ILE A 102 -0.70 22.38 -7.43
CA ILE A 102 -0.68 20.93 -7.22
C ILE A 102 0.42 20.61 -6.22
N ASN A 103 0.05 20.06 -5.06
CA ASN A 103 0.99 19.56 -4.06
C ASN A 103 0.67 18.08 -3.78
N GLY A 104 0.99 17.23 -4.75
CA GLY A 104 0.65 15.83 -4.71
C GLY A 104 1.41 15.08 -3.63
N VAL A 105 0.70 14.20 -2.93
CA VAL A 105 1.26 13.19 -2.04
C VAL A 105 0.65 11.83 -2.35
N ASN A 106 1.43 10.75 -2.23
CA ASN A 106 0.83 9.42 -2.25
C ASN A 106 0.00 9.21 -0.98
N SER A 107 -1.08 8.46 -1.13
CA SER A 107 -1.96 8.04 -0.05
C SER A 107 -2.31 6.57 -0.23
N ILE A 108 -2.24 5.80 0.85
CA ILE A 108 -2.74 4.44 0.88
C ILE A 108 -3.70 4.30 2.05
N ARG A 109 -4.87 3.71 1.82
CA ARG A 109 -5.85 3.44 2.87
C ARG A 109 -6.31 1.99 2.79
N THR A 110 -6.63 1.39 3.93
CA THR A 110 -7.19 0.03 3.96
C THR A 110 -8.49 -0.05 3.17
N ASP A 111 -9.28 1.02 3.12
CA ASP A 111 -10.60 1.01 2.47
C ASP A 111 -10.62 1.35 0.98
N ILE A 112 -9.59 2.02 0.44
CA ILE A 112 -9.57 2.52 -0.94
C ILE A 112 -8.28 2.12 -1.70
N GLY A 113 -7.25 1.64 -1.00
CA GLY A 113 -5.97 1.31 -1.62
C GLY A 113 -5.10 2.54 -1.93
N LEU A 114 -4.10 2.33 -2.79
CA LEU A 114 -3.10 3.32 -3.17
C LEU A 114 -3.66 4.31 -4.20
N ARG A 115 -3.50 5.61 -3.93
CA ARG A 115 -3.86 6.72 -4.82
C ARG A 115 -2.98 7.94 -4.55
N GLN A 116 -3.11 8.98 -5.37
CA GLN A 116 -2.54 10.30 -5.08
C GLN A 116 -3.61 11.23 -4.53
N THR A 117 -3.21 12.19 -3.71
CA THR A 117 -4.08 13.26 -3.16
C THR A 117 -3.31 14.56 -3.04
N ASN A 118 -4.01 15.69 -2.89
CA ASN A 118 -3.41 16.99 -2.54
C ASN A 118 -3.62 17.36 -1.06
N THR A 119 -4.12 16.41 -0.26
CA THR A 119 -4.44 16.60 1.17
C THR A 119 -3.54 15.70 2.03
N PRO A 120 -2.30 16.10 2.33
CA PRO A 120 -1.43 15.33 3.20
C PRO A 120 -2.02 15.22 4.61
N ILE A 121 -1.76 14.08 5.27
CA ILE A 121 -1.93 13.95 6.71
C ILE A 121 -0.78 14.73 7.35
N ALA A 122 -1.07 15.97 7.74
CA ALA A 122 -0.09 16.87 8.33
C ALA A 122 -0.67 17.48 9.61
N SER A 123 0.19 17.70 10.60
CA SER A 123 -0.15 18.56 11.72
C SER A 123 -0.02 20.00 11.24
N ALA A 124 -1.14 20.68 11.00
CA ALA A 124 -1.12 22.08 10.55
C ALA A 124 -0.74 23.04 11.69
N ASN A 125 -1.15 22.74 12.93
CA ASN A 125 -0.94 23.58 14.12
C ASN A 125 -0.98 22.78 15.45
N GLY A 126 -0.87 21.44 15.40
CA GLY A 126 -0.94 20.57 16.57
C GLY A 126 0.43 20.06 17.01
N PRO A 127 0.51 19.30 18.13
CA PRO A 127 1.73 18.59 18.48
C PRO A 127 2.20 17.70 17.30
N PRO A 128 3.51 17.49 17.13
CA PRO A 128 4.00 16.54 16.14
C PRO A 128 3.42 15.15 16.44
N PHE A 129 3.07 14.41 15.38
CA PHE A 129 2.59 13.05 15.52
C PHE A 129 3.66 12.20 16.20
N LYS A 130 3.26 11.42 17.21
CA LYS A 130 4.16 10.50 17.90
C LYS A 130 4.58 9.38 16.95
N THR A 131 5.86 9.05 16.92
CA THR A 131 6.36 7.90 16.15
C THR A 131 5.99 6.61 16.85
N LEU A 132 5.37 5.68 16.11
CA LEU A 132 5.15 4.32 16.58
C LEU A 132 6.51 3.60 16.66
N PRO A 133 6.93 3.07 17.81
CA PRO A 133 8.23 2.41 17.90
C PRO A 133 8.26 1.11 17.09
N PRO A 134 9.44 0.67 16.60
CA PRO A 134 9.58 -0.63 15.94
C PRO A 134 9.04 -1.78 16.80
N PHE A 135 8.45 -2.79 16.14
CA PHE A 135 7.79 -3.94 16.75
C PHE A 135 6.64 -3.57 17.69
N HIS A 136 6.00 -2.42 17.46
CA HIS A 136 4.78 -2.03 18.16
C HIS A 136 3.59 -1.98 17.24
N SER A 137 2.43 -2.29 17.80
CA SER A 137 1.13 -2.18 17.16
C SER A 137 0.28 -1.11 17.83
N ILE A 138 -0.63 -0.54 17.05
CA ILE A 138 -1.65 0.41 17.50
C ILE A 138 -2.99 -0.03 16.91
N THR A 139 -4.02 -0.08 17.77
CA THR A 139 -5.34 -0.59 17.42
C THR A 139 -6.42 0.45 17.74
N VAL A 140 -7.23 0.83 16.75
CA VAL A 140 -8.34 1.78 16.90
C VAL A 140 -9.54 1.24 16.13
N ASP A 141 -10.70 1.12 16.78
CA ASP A 141 -11.94 0.64 16.16
C ASP A 141 -11.79 -0.68 15.37
N GLY A 142 -10.95 -1.59 15.87
CA GLY A 142 -10.63 -2.87 15.23
C GLY A 142 -9.66 -2.80 14.05
N VAL A 143 -9.23 -1.60 13.64
CA VAL A 143 -8.13 -1.40 12.70
C VAL A 143 -6.82 -1.57 13.45
N ILE A 144 -5.91 -2.38 12.91
CA ILE A 144 -4.61 -2.67 13.53
C ILE A 144 -3.51 -2.22 12.57
N CYS A 145 -2.63 -1.34 13.03
CA CYS A 145 -1.40 -0.98 12.35
C CYS A 145 -0.19 -1.43 13.17
N GLY A 146 0.90 -1.79 12.50
CA GLY A 146 2.18 -2.07 13.14
C GLY A 146 3.36 -1.65 12.27
N VAL A 147 4.49 -1.41 12.92
CA VAL A 147 5.75 -1.04 12.26
C VAL A 147 6.90 -1.91 12.75
N ASP A 148 7.89 -2.17 11.90
CA ASP A 148 9.12 -2.90 12.26
C ASP A 148 10.39 -2.08 12.01
N ASP A 149 11.54 -2.66 12.37
CA ASP A 149 12.87 -2.10 12.17
C ASP A 149 13.38 -2.23 10.72
N ALA A 150 12.73 -3.06 9.91
CA ALA A 150 13.00 -3.22 8.48
C ALA A 150 12.28 -2.15 7.62
N ARG A 151 11.70 -1.11 8.24
CA ARG A 151 10.89 -0.06 7.60
C ARG A 151 9.62 -0.61 6.96
N THR A 152 9.03 -1.64 7.55
CA THR A 152 7.70 -2.12 7.21
C THR A 152 6.67 -1.36 8.03
N THR A 153 5.64 -0.86 7.39
CA THR A 153 4.39 -0.43 8.01
C THR A 153 3.28 -1.26 7.42
N ALA A 154 2.48 -1.91 8.26
CA ALA A 154 1.36 -2.73 7.81
C ALA A 154 0.12 -2.38 8.59
N CYS A 155 -1.00 -2.19 7.89
CA CYS A 155 -2.29 -1.90 8.51
C CYS A 155 -3.37 -2.79 7.91
N LYS A 156 -4.27 -3.29 8.75
CA LYS A 156 -5.47 -4.03 8.33
C LYS A 156 -6.71 -3.49 9.04
N ASP A 157 -7.84 -3.52 8.36
CA ASP A 157 -9.14 -3.16 8.94
C ASP A 157 -10.00 -4.40 9.25
N PRO A 158 -11.12 -4.23 9.98
CA PRO A 158 -12.01 -5.34 10.34
C PRO A 158 -12.64 -6.07 9.14
N GLN A 159 -12.63 -5.47 7.94
CA GLN A 159 -13.14 -6.08 6.72
C GLN A 159 -12.09 -6.95 6.00
N GLY A 160 -10.91 -7.13 6.60
CA GLY A 160 -9.82 -7.91 6.03
C GLY A 160 -9.07 -7.16 4.92
N ARG A 161 -9.29 -5.87 4.74
CA ARG A 161 -8.52 -5.09 3.76
C ARG A 161 -7.26 -4.58 4.43
N ALA A 162 -6.15 -4.63 3.70
CA ALA A 162 -4.86 -4.31 4.27
C ALA A 162 -3.95 -3.59 3.30
N PHE A 163 -2.94 -2.92 3.84
CA PHE A 163 -1.80 -2.47 3.06
C PHE A 163 -0.50 -2.77 3.79
N VAL A 164 0.56 -2.87 3.00
CA VAL A 164 1.94 -2.98 3.47
C VAL A 164 2.76 -1.91 2.74
N LEU A 165 3.59 -1.19 3.47
CA LEU A 165 4.62 -0.30 2.97
C LEU A 165 5.95 -0.88 3.46
N SER A 166 6.74 -1.49 2.57
CA SER A 166 7.99 -2.16 2.95
C SER A 166 9.01 -2.11 1.81
N PRO A 167 10.31 -2.02 2.10
CA PRO A 167 11.36 -2.20 1.09
C PRO A 167 11.27 -3.55 0.34
N LYS A 168 10.61 -4.57 0.92
CA LYS A 168 10.39 -5.89 0.28
C LYS A 168 9.22 -5.92 -0.71
N GLY A 169 8.40 -4.88 -0.71
CA GLY A 169 7.19 -4.75 -1.51
C GLY A 169 6.15 -3.90 -0.78
N SER A 170 5.57 -2.95 -1.50
CA SER A 170 4.48 -2.11 -1.00
C SER A 170 3.23 -2.29 -1.84
N GLY A 171 2.06 -2.24 -1.21
CA GLY A 171 0.79 -2.31 -1.90
C GLY A 171 -0.38 -2.55 -0.97
N TRP A 172 -1.54 -2.75 -1.60
CA TRP A 172 -2.81 -3.02 -0.95
C TRP A 172 -3.25 -4.46 -1.26
N MET A 173 -3.96 -5.10 -0.34
CA MET A 173 -4.43 -6.48 -0.47
C MET A 173 -5.72 -6.74 0.31
N GLN A 174 -6.33 -7.88 0.03
CA GLN A 174 -7.40 -8.50 0.83
C GLN A 174 -6.81 -9.73 1.55
N LEU A 175 -7.04 -9.83 2.86
CA LEU A 175 -6.63 -10.93 3.74
C LEU A 175 -7.69 -12.03 3.84
#